data_AF-A0A919M3K5-F1
#
_entry.id   AF-A0A919M3K5-F1
#
_cell.length_a   1.000
_cell.length_b   1.000
_cell.length_c   1.000
_cell.angle_alpha   90.00
_cell.angle_beta   90.00
_cell.angle_gamma   90.00
#
_symmetry.space_group_name_H-M   'P 1'
#
loop_
_entity.id
_entity.type
_entity.pdbx_description
1 polymer ?
#
loop_
_entity_poly.entity_id
_entity_poly.type
_entity_poly.pdbx_seq_one_letter_code
_entity_poly.pdbx_strand_id
1 'polypeptide(L)'
;MPLTPADVHNITFRKAALGKRGYDADEVDALREEVTQEMIRLLEERESLEEQVRRAGPDDETGKDLSVVSDELNRALRAREKAEREADALQRRLEQARRAGPPPAPAQAPAPEVNEQVLAMAQHTAEQHVLDADQESGQVLADAREQSERLVQQARSTALDIEQDALRRDGEAVMQLNDRRSALQHEIAELTEFAEHYRAGLADDVRHHGEF
;
A
#
# COMPACT_ATOMS: atom_id res chain seq x y z
N MET A 1 -4.96 20.91 4.24
CA MET A 1 -5.08 20.84 2.77
C MET A 1 -3.67 20.74 2.22
N PRO A 2 -3.36 19.76 1.36
CA PRO A 2 -2.06 19.71 0.68
C PRO A 2 -1.93 20.87 -0.31
N LEU A 3 -0.71 21.35 -0.55
CA LEU A 3 -0.44 22.37 -1.56
C LEU A 3 -0.81 21.86 -2.96
N THR A 4 -1.48 22.69 -3.76
CA THR A 4 -1.70 22.43 -5.18
C THR A 4 -0.58 23.03 -6.05
N PRO A 5 -0.38 22.54 -7.30
CA PRO A 5 0.58 23.16 -8.22
C PRO A 5 0.30 24.65 -8.47
N ALA A 6 -0.98 25.03 -8.49
CA ALA A 6 -1.41 26.43 -8.61
C ALA A 6 -1.07 27.26 -7.37
N ASP A 7 -1.11 26.66 -6.17
CA ASP A 7 -0.66 27.33 -4.95
C ASP A 7 0.83 27.61 -5.01
N VAL A 8 1.65 26.64 -5.45
CA VAL A 8 3.10 26.84 -5.61
C VAL A 8 3.40 27.94 -6.61
N HIS A 9 2.69 27.97 -7.74
CA HIS A 9 2.87 29.01 -8.75
C HIS A 9 2.41 30.41 -8.27
N ASN A 10 1.46 30.50 -7.34
CA ASN A 10 0.95 31.79 -6.84
C ASN A 10 1.64 32.27 -5.55
N ILE A 11 2.60 31.52 -5.01
CA ILE A 11 3.36 31.96 -3.84
C ILE A 11 4.23 33.16 -4.20
N THR A 12 4.13 34.21 -3.39
CA THR A 12 4.98 35.40 -3.50
C THR A 12 5.91 35.48 -2.29
N PHE A 13 7.22 35.50 -2.56
CA PHE A 13 8.24 35.64 -1.52
C PHE A 13 8.47 37.13 -1.18
N ARG A 14 8.59 37.45 0.11
CA ARG A 14 8.95 38.81 0.55
C ARG A 14 10.43 39.05 0.26
N LYS A 15 10.76 40.24 -0.26
CA LYS A 15 12.16 40.66 -0.43
C LYS A 15 12.89 40.67 0.92
N ALA A 16 14.16 40.26 0.90
CA ALA A 16 15.00 40.26 2.09
C ALA A 16 15.07 41.68 2.70
N ALA A 17 14.99 41.76 4.03
CA ALA A 17 15.13 43.02 4.74
C ALA A 17 16.51 43.65 4.45
N LEU A 18 16.56 44.99 4.39
CA LEU A 18 17.77 45.73 4.05
C LEU A 18 18.97 45.28 4.91
N GLY A 19 20.05 44.83 4.27
CA GLY A 19 21.27 44.33 4.95
C GLY A 19 21.30 42.82 5.24
N LYS A 20 20.28 42.06 4.85
CA LYS A 20 20.28 40.59 4.87
C LYS A 20 20.41 40.03 3.45
N ARG A 21 21.20 38.97 3.27
CA ARG A 21 21.29 38.24 2.00
C ARG A 21 19.98 37.46 1.80
N GLY A 22 19.35 37.60 0.65
CA GLY A 22 18.22 36.79 0.19
C GLY A 22 18.65 35.84 -0.91
N TYR A 23 17.75 34.94 -1.29
CA TYR A 23 17.89 34.14 -2.51
C TYR A 23 17.72 35.04 -3.75
N ASP A 24 18.33 34.63 -4.85
CA ASP A 24 18.14 35.28 -6.14
C ASP A 24 16.70 35.06 -6.63
N ALA A 25 16.07 36.11 -7.15
CA ALA A 25 14.67 36.05 -7.56
C ALA A 25 14.49 35.15 -8.80
N ASP A 26 15.42 35.20 -9.74
CA ASP A 26 15.35 34.44 -10.98
C ASP A 26 15.58 32.94 -10.71
N GLU A 27 16.51 32.61 -9.80
CA GLU A 27 16.72 31.22 -9.35
C GLU A 27 15.50 30.65 -8.62
N VAL A 28 14.85 31.46 -7.78
CA VAL A 28 13.64 31.05 -7.04
C VAL A 28 12.45 30.87 -7.98
N ASP A 29 12.29 31.75 -8.98
CA ASP A 29 11.23 31.61 -9.98
C ASP A 29 11.46 30.40 -10.89
N ALA A 30 12.70 30.09 -11.27
CA ALA A 30 13.03 28.87 -12.02
C ALA A 30 12.72 27.60 -11.20
N LEU A 31 13.10 27.58 -9.92
CA LEU A 31 12.78 26.47 -9.02
C LEU A 31 11.27 26.30 -8.84
N ARG A 32 10.51 27.40 -8.73
CA ARG A 32 9.05 27.36 -8.61
C ARG A 32 8.41 26.68 -9.83
N GLU A 33 8.90 26.99 -11.02
CA GLU A 33 8.43 26.38 -12.27
C GLU A 33 8.76 24.88 -12.34
N GLU A 34 9.99 24.48 -12.00
CA GLU A 34 10.41 23.07 -11.97
C GLU A 34 9.58 22.25 -10.96
N VAL A 35 9.38 22.78 -9.75
CA VAL A 35 8.55 22.13 -8.72
C VAL A 35 7.10 22.04 -9.17
N THR A 36 6.55 23.09 -9.79
CA THR A 36 5.18 23.06 -10.32
C THR A 36 5.03 21.98 -11.40
N GLN A 37 5.98 21.86 -12.33
CA GLN A 37 5.96 20.85 -13.39
C GLN A 37 6.06 19.43 -12.82
N GLU A 38 6.97 19.20 -11.87
CA GLU A 38 7.12 17.87 -11.26
C GLU A 38 5.90 17.51 -10.41
N MET A 39 5.28 18.48 -9.73
CA MET A 39 4.01 18.25 -9.03
C MET A 39 2.86 17.89 -9.97
N ILE A 40 2.78 18.52 -11.14
CA ILE A 40 1.79 18.14 -12.17
C ILE A 40 2.05 16.71 -12.62
N ARG A 41 3.29 16.39 -12.97
CA ARG A 41 3.70 15.04 -13.37
C ARG A 41 3.37 13.99 -12.31
N LEU A 42 3.70 14.24 -11.03
CA LEU A 42 3.40 13.32 -9.93
C LEU A 42 1.90 13.15 -9.71
N LEU A 43 1.10 14.20 -9.92
CA LEU A 43 -0.36 14.10 -9.83
C LEU A 43 -0.93 13.28 -10.98
N GLU A 44 -0.48 13.49 -12.22
CA GLU A 44 -0.87 12.70 -13.39
C GLU A 44 -0.44 11.23 -13.25
N GLU A 45 0.79 10.99 -12.78
CA GLU A 45 1.30 9.65 -12.50
C GLU A 45 0.49 8.97 -11.40
N ARG A 46 0.18 9.69 -10.32
CA ARG A 46 -0.69 9.19 -9.26
C ARG A 46 -2.09 8.87 -9.79
N GLU A 47 -2.68 9.73 -10.61
CA GLU A 47 -3.99 9.48 -11.21
C GLU A 47 -3.94 8.24 -12.12
N SER A 48 -2.89 8.10 -12.92
CA SER A 48 -2.64 6.92 -13.75
C SER A 48 -2.48 5.66 -12.91
N LEU A 49 -1.72 5.71 -11.81
CA LEU A 49 -1.54 4.59 -10.89
C LEU A 49 -2.84 4.26 -10.15
N GLU A 50 -3.60 5.25 -9.71
CA GLU A 50 -4.92 5.06 -9.11
C GLU A 50 -5.90 4.44 -10.12
N GLU A 51 -5.85 4.82 -11.39
CA GLU A 51 -6.63 4.20 -12.44
C GLU A 51 -6.15 2.79 -12.77
N GLN A 52 -4.84 2.54 -12.75
CA GLN A 52 -4.26 1.20 -12.90
C GLN A 52 -4.66 0.28 -11.74
N VAL A 53 -4.60 0.75 -10.50
CA VAL A 53 -5.08 0.02 -9.30
C VAL A 53 -6.59 -0.19 -9.36
N ARG A 54 -7.35 0.76 -9.90
CA ARG A 54 -8.81 0.63 -10.07
C ARG A 54 -9.19 -0.33 -11.19
N ARG A 55 -8.45 -0.35 -12.30
CA ARG A 55 -8.60 -1.29 -13.43
C ARG A 55 -8.14 -2.68 -13.05
N ALA A 56 -7.01 -2.77 -12.37
CA ALA A 56 -6.56 -3.96 -11.65
C ALA A 56 -7.29 -4.09 -10.31
N GLY A 57 -8.59 -3.74 -10.28
CA GLY A 57 -9.40 -3.61 -9.08
C GLY A 57 -9.45 -4.89 -8.22
N PRO A 58 -10.37 -4.99 -7.24
CA PRO A 58 -10.43 -6.08 -6.26
C PRO A 58 -10.61 -7.50 -6.84
N ASP A 59 -10.52 -7.69 -8.15
CA ASP A 59 -10.33 -8.98 -8.79
C ASP A 59 -8.92 -9.57 -8.65
N ASP A 60 -7.95 -8.79 -8.15
CA ASP A 60 -6.75 -9.37 -7.55
C ASP A 60 -7.18 -10.12 -6.28
N GLU A 61 -6.93 -11.44 -6.24
CA GLU A 61 -7.27 -12.34 -5.13
C GLU A 61 -6.92 -11.69 -3.77
N THR A 62 -5.77 -11.02 -3.73
CA THR A 62 -5.24 -10.28 -2.58
C THR A 62 -6.17 -9.21 -2.02
N GLY A 63 -6.87 -8.45 -2.88
CA GLY A 63 -7.78 -7.37 -2.48
C GLY A 63 -9.10 -7.89 -1.90
N LYS A 64 -9.62 -8.98 -2.49
CA LYS A 64 -10.75 -9.73 -1.94
C LYS A 64 -10.36 -10.35 -0.60
N ASP A 65 -9.22 -11.00 -0.51
CA ASP A 65 -8.73 -11.64 0.71
C ASP A 65 -8.55 -10.62 1.83
N LEU A 66 -7.96 -9.45 1.56
CA LEU A 66 -7.83 -8.39 2.56
C LEU A 66 -9.19 -7.89 3.06
N SER A 67 -10.17 -7.75 2.16
CA SER A 67 -11.51 -7.29 2.52
C SER A 67 -12.28 -8.34 3.35
N VAL A 68 -12.15 -9.61 3.00
CA VAL A 68 -12.74 -10.74 3.74
C VAL A 68 -12.10 -10.85 5.13
N VAL A 69 -10.77 -10.81 5.22
CA VAL A 69 -10.04 -10.84 6.49
C VAL A 69 -10.39 -9.64 7.36
N SER A 70 -10.49 -8.44 6.77
CA SER A 70 -10.90 -7.23 7.49
C SER A 70 -12.33 -7.33 8.03
N ASP A 71 -13.25 -7.90 7.26
CA ASP A 71 -14.63 -8.11 7.68
C ASP A 71 -14.74 -9.19 8.77
N GLU A 72 -13.99 -10.28 8.66
CA GLU A 72 -13.90 -11.32 9.68
C GLU A 72 -13.31 -10.78 10.98
N LEU A 73 -12.25 -9.99 10.92
CA LEU A 73 -11.65 -9.34 12.08
C LEU A 73 -12.64 -8.40 12.77
N ASN A 74 -13.38 -7.59 12.01
CA ASN A 74 -14.42 -6.73 12.56
C ASN A 74 -15.57 -7.51 13.21
N ARG A 75 -15.95 -8.66 12.65
CA ARG A 75 -16.95 -9.56 13.26
C ARG A 75 -16.43 -10.18 14.56
N ALA A 76 -15.19 -10.65 14.57
CA ALA A 76 -14.55 -11.23 15.75
C ALA A 76 -14.42 -10.21 16.90
N LEU A 77 -14.01 -8.98 16.60
CA LEU A 77 -13.91 -7.90 17.58
C LEU A 77 -15.28 -7.59 18.22
N ARG A 78 -16.35 -7.50 17.41
CA ARG A 78 -17.71 -7.28 17.92
C ARG A 78 -18.22 -8.45 18.77
N ALA A 79 -17.90 -9.68 18.38
CA ALA A 79 -18.26 -10.87 19.15
C ALA A 79 -17.55 -10.88 20.51
N ARG A 80 -16.25 -10.56 20.54
CA ARG A 80 -15.46 -10.42 21.77
C ARG A 80 -16.01 -9.32 22.68
N GLU A 81 -16.29 -8.14 22.14
CA GLU A 81 -16.83 -7.03 22.93
C GLU A 81 -18.20 -7.38 23.55
N LYS A 82 -19.01 -8.16 22.83
CA LYS A 82 -20.30 -8.66 23.35
C LYS A 82 -20.09 -9.68 24.47
N ALA A 83 -19.18 -10.64 24.30
CA ALA A 83 -18.86 -11.64 25.31
C ALA A 83 -18.29 -11.00 26.59
N GLU A 84 -17.44 -9.99 26.46
CA GLU A 84 -16.88 -9.24 27.59
C GLU A 84 -17.97 -8.50 28.39
N ARG A 85 -18.92 -7.86 27.70
CA ARG A 85 -20.09 -7.23 28.35
C ARG A 85 -20.98 -8.23 29.08
N GLU A 86 -21.15 -9.43 28.52
CA GLU A 86 -21.93 -10.50 29.14
C GLU A 86 -21.24 -11.07 30.39
N ALA A 87 -19.91 -11.27 30.33
CA ALA A 87 -19.09 -11.68 31.46
C ALA A 87 -19.16 -10.65 32.60
N ASP A 88 -18.97 -9.37 32.29
CA ASP A 88 -19.10 -8.26 33.24
C ASP A 88 -20.49 -8.23 33.90
N ALA A 89 -21.55 -8.44 33.12
CA ALA A 89 -22.91 -8.47 33.63
C ALA A 89 -23.14 -9.65 34.59
N LEU A 90 -22.59 -10.83 34.26
CA LEU A 90 -22.64 -12.01 35.11
C LEU A 90 -21.87 -11.78 36.42
N GLN A 91 -20.69 -11.17 36.32
CA GLN A 91 -19.81 -10.87 37.45
C GLN A 91 -20.47 -9.87 38.40
N ARG A 92 -21.09 -8.80 37.88
CA ARG A 92 -21.89 -7.86 38.68
C ARG A 92 -23.09 -8.53 39.35
N ARG A 93 -23.77 -9.46 38.66
CA ARG A 93 -24.87 -10.25 39.25
C ARG A 93 -24.39 -11.12 40.42
N LEU A 94 -23.26 -11.80 40.26
CA LEU A 94 -22.65 -12.60 41.33
C LEU A 94 -22.20 -11.73 42.51
N GLU A 95 -21.63 -10.56 42.22
CA GLU A 95 -21.18 -9.62 43.25
C GLU A 95 -22.36 -8.99 44.01
N GLN A 96 -23.47 -8.69 43.33
CA GLN A 96 -24.73 -8.31 43.98
C GLN A 96 -25.30 -9.43 44.85
N ALA A 97 -25.30 -10.68 44.38
CA ALA A 97 -25.74 -11.82 45.17
C ALA A 97 -24.85 -12.06 46.41
N ARG A 98 -23.53 -11.86 46.28
CA ARG A 98 -22.58 -11.91 47.40
C ARG A 98 -22.80 -10.77 48.40
N ARG A 99 -23.04 -9.53 47.92
CA ARG A 99 -23.30 -8.36 48.77
C ARG A 99 -24.67 -8.37 49.43
N ALA A 100 -25.69 -8.93 48.78
CA ALA A 100 -27.03 -9.04 49.35
C ALA A 100 -27.06 -9.88 50.63
N GLY A 101 -26.03 -10.70 50.86
CA GLY A 101 -26.01 -11.68 51.94
C GLY A 101 -27.13 -12.72 51.74
N PRO A 102 -27.09 -13.86 52.45
CA PRO A 102 -28.21 -14.78 52.39
C PRO A 102 -29.49 -14.06 52.87
N PRO A 103 -30.63 -14.18 52.18
CA PRO A 103 -31.90 -13.77 52.78
C PRO A 103 -32.08 -14.54 54.09
N PRO A 104 -32.76 -14.00 55.11
CA PRO A 104 -33.13 -14.77 56.29
C PRO A 104 -34.11 -15.86 55.84
N ALA A 105 -33.59 -17.03 55.47
CA ALA A 105 -34.39 -18.21 55.26
C ALA A 105 -34.85 -18.72 56.64
N PRO A 106 -36.10 -19.16 56.78
CA PRO A 106 -36.54 -19.86 57.98
C PRO A 106 -35.63 -21.06 58.20
N ALA A 107 -35.34 -21.34 59.47
CA ALA A 107 -34.39 -22.35 59.93
C ALA A 107 -34.57 -23.71 59.25
N GLN A 108 -33.69 -24.00 58.28
CA GLN A 108 -33.31 -25.33 57.78
C GLN A 108 -32.18 -25.14 56.76
N ALA A 109 -30.94 -25.11 57.26
CA ALA A 109 -29.76 -25.19 56.42
C ALA A 109 -29.63 -26.62 55.87
N PRO A 110 -29.58 -26.83 54.54
CA PRO A 110 -29.01 -28.06 54.01
C PRO A 110 -27.49 -28.04 54.27
N ALA A 111 -26.91 -29.22 54.46
CA ALA A 111 -25.57 -29.45 54.99
C ALA A 111 -24.43 -28.64 54.31
N PRO A 112 -23.36 -28.27 55.05
CA PRO A 112 -22.18 -27.57 54.50
C PRO A 112 -21.50 -28.29 53.32
N GLU A 113 -21.65 -29.61 53.22
CA GLU A 113 -21.11 -30.44 52.13
C GLU A 113 -21.65 -30.07 50.74
N VAL A 114 -22.91 -29.62 50.65
CA VAL A 114 -23.54 -29.28 49.35
C VAL A 114 -22.96 -27.98 48.80
N ASN A 115 -22.63 -27.00 49.66
CA ASN A 115 -21.99 -25.74 49.24
C ASN A 115 -20.55 -25.98 48.77
N GLU A 116 -19.84 -26.88 49.43
CA GLU A 116 -18.47 -27.26 49.08
C GLU A 116 -18.41 -27.99 47.73
N GLN A 117 -19.36 -28.90 47.47
CA GLN A 117 -19.51 -29.56 46.16
C GLN A 117 -19.85 -28.59 45.04
N VAL A 118 -20.75 -27.62 45.28
CA VAL A 118 -21.08 -26.60 44.27
C VAL A 118 -19.88 -25.69 43.98
N LEU A 119 -19.08 -25.36 45.00
CA LEU A 119 -17.85 -24.58 44.81
C LEU A 119 -16.79 -25.38 44.03
N ALA A 120 -16.60 -26.66 44.36
CA ALA A 120 -15.68 -27.54 43.65
C ALA A 120 -16.11 -27.75 42.19
N MET A 121 -17.42 -27.91 41.93
CA MET A 121 -17.96 -28.01 40.58
C MET A 121 -17.74 -26.70 39.80
N ALA A 122 -18.00 -25.55 40.41
CA ALA A 122 -17.75 -24.25 39.77
C ALA A 122 -16.26 -24.00 39.49
N GLN A 123 -15.35 -24.42 40.40
CA GLN A 123 -13.91 -24.37 40.17
C GLN A 123 -13.50 -25.26 39.00
N HIS A 124 -13.99 -26.51 38.97
CA HIS A 124 -13.70 -27.42 37.87
C HIS A 124 -14.20 -26.90 36.52
N THR A 125 -15.40 -26.33 36.48
CA THR A 125 -15.94 -25.72 35.26
C THR A 125 -15.14 -24.48 34.84
N ALA A 126 -14.69 -23.66 35.79
CA ALA A 126 -13.83 -22.51 35.48
C ALA A 126 -12.46 -22.96 34.93
N GLU A 127 -11.86 -24.00 35.51
CA GLU A 127 -10.61 -24.60 35.03
C GLU A 127 -10.77 -25.18 33.62
N GLN A 128 -11.89 -25.87 33.34
CA GLN A 128 -12.20 -26.35 32.00
C GLN A 128 -12.32 -25.20 30.99
N HIS A 129 -13.05 -24.14 31.32
CA HIS A 129 -13.17 -22.99 30.41
C HIS A 129 -11.85 -22.27 30.15
N VAL A 130 -10.93 -22.23 31.12
CA VAL A 130 -9.58 -21.68 30.90
C VAL A 130 -8.79 -22.57 29.94
N LEU A 131 -8.85 -23.90 30.11
CA LEU A 131 -8.18 -24.84 29.20
C LEU A 131 -8.75 -24.77 27.78
N ASP A 132 -10.08 -24.70 27.64
CA ASP A 132 -10.75 -24.59 26.35
C ASP A 132 -10.37 -23.27 25.66
N ALA A 133 -10.35 -22.15 26.40
CA ALA A 133 -9.95 -20.85 25.88
C ALA A 133 -8.47 -20.80 25.46
N ASP A 134 -7.57 -21.42 26.22
CA ASP A 134 -6.15 -21.53 25.87
C ASP A 134 -5.97 -22.36 24.58
N GLN A 135 -6.72 -23.45 24.44
CA GLN A 135 -6.69 -24.29 23.25
C GLN A 135 -7.23 -23.54 22.01
N GLU A 136 -8.39 -22.90 22.12
CA GLU A 136 -8.98 -22.10 21.03
C GLU A 136 -8.07 -20.94 20.63
N SER A 137 -7.52 -20.20 21.60
CA SER A 137 -6.55 -19.13 21.32
C SER A 137 -5.31 -19.67 20.63
N GLY A 138 -4.83 -20.87 21.01
CA GLY A 138 -3.71 -21.53 20.36
C GLY A 138 -3.99 -21.84 18.89
N GLN A 139 -5.19 -22.34 18.59
CA GLN A 139 -5.63 -22.64 17.22
C GLN A 139 -5.72 -21.37 16.36
N VAL A 140 -6.38 -20.32 16.87
CA VAL A 140 -6.50 -19.04 16.15
C VAL A 140 -5.13 -18.44 15.85
N LEU A 141 -4.18 -18.52 16.80
CA LEU A 141 -2.81 -18.05 16.56
C LEU A 141 -2.05 -18.91 15.55
N ALA A 142 -2.30 -20.22 15.50
CA ALA A 142 -1.70 -21.11 14.50
C ALA A 142 -2.25 -20.80 13.10
N ASP A 143 -3.57 -20.69 12.96
CA ASP A 143 -4.23 -20.36 11.70
C ASP A 143 -3.81 -18.98 11.17
N ALA A 144 -3.77 -17.98 12.05
CA ALA A 144 -3.31 -16.63 11.69
C ALA A 144 -1.84 -16.61 11.24
N ARG A 145 -0.98 -17.43 11.87
CA ARG A 145 0.42 -17.58 11.43
C ARG A 145 0.50 -18.24 10.07
N GLU A 146 -0.24 -19.32 9.84
CA GLU A 146 -0.25 -20.01 8.56
C GLU A 146 -0.76 -19.09 7.43
N GLN A 147 -1.85 -18.36 7.66
CA GLN A 147 -2.38 -17.38 6.71
C GLN A 147 -1.37 -16.27 6.43
N SER A 148 -0.69 -15.75 7.46
CA SER A 148 0.36 -14.74 7.28
C SER A 148 1.52 -15.27 6.45
N GLU A 149 1.96 -16.51 6.67
CA GLU A 149 3.02 -17.14 5.89
C GLU A 149 2.61 -17.32 4.43
N ARG A 150 1.37 -17.75 4.16
CA ARG A 150 0.83 -17.86 2.80
C ARG A 150 0.81 -16.50 2.08
N LEU A 151 0.31 -15.45 2.74
CA LEU A 151 0.30 -14.10 2.18
C LEU A 151 1.71 -13.58 1.88
N VAL A 152 2.68 -13.83 2.77
CA VAL A 152 4.08 -13.45 2.54
C VAL A 152 4.68 -14.23 1.36
N GLN A 153 4.35 -15.52 1.22
CA GLN A 153 4.81 -16.32 0.07
C GLN A 153 4.21 -15.84 -1.25
N GLN A 154 2.90 -15.55 -1.27
CA GLN A 154 2.21 -15.01 -2.44
C GLN A 154 2.78 -13.65 -2.84
N ALA A 155 2.94 -12.73 -1.89
CA ALA A 155 3.53 -11.41 -2.12
C ALA A 155 4.96 -11.49 -2.67
N ARG A 156 5.74 -12.48 -2.22
CA ARG A 156 7.09 -12.72 -2.76
C ARG A 156 7.05 -13.27 -4.18
N SER A 157 6.12 -14.19 -4.48
CA SER A 157 5.95 -14.71 -5.84
C SER A 157 5.56 -13.60 -6.81
N THR A 158 4.55 -12.80 -6.45
CA THR A 158 4.09 -11.70 -7.31
C THR A 158 5.17 -10.64 -7.51
N ALA A 159 5.96 -10.33 -6.47
CA ALA A 159 7.11 -9.43 -6.60
C ALA A 159 8.16 -9.96 -7.60
N LEU A 160 8.46 -11.26 -7.56
CA LEU A 160 9.39 -11.88 -8.51
C LEU A 160 8.84 -11.85 -9.94
N ASP A 161 7.55 -12.09 -10.12
CA ASP A 161 6.90 -12.05 -11.43
C ASP A 161 6.95 -10.62 -12.02
N ILE A 162 6.65 -9.61 -11.21
CA ILE A 162 6.74 -8.20 -11.61
C ILE A 162 8.17 -7.82 -12.00
N GLU A 163 9.18 -8.27 -11.22
CA GLU A 163 10.58 -8.01 -11.52
C GLU A 163 11.01 -8.65 -12.85
N GLN A 164 10.62 -9.91 -13.10
CA GLN A 164 10.91 -10.60 -14.35
C GLN A 164 10.23 -9.95 -15.56
N ASP A 165 8.98 -9.51 -15.41
CA ASP A 165 8.24 -8.82 -16.46
C ASP A 165 8.83 -7.44 -16.75
N ALA A 166 9.27 -6.71 -15.73
CA ALA A 166 9.98 -5.43 -15.90
C ALA A 166 11.29 -5.64 -16.68
N LEU A 167 12.12 -6.61 -16.28
CA LEU A 167 13.37 -6.93 -16.98
C LEU A 167 13.13 -7.33 -18.45
N ARG A 168 12.05 -8.06 -18.72
CA ARG A 168 11.68 -8.43 -20.10
C ARG A 168 11.32 -7.22 -20.94
N ARG A 169 10.45 -6.34 -20.43
CA ARG A 169 10.04 -5.10 -21.10
C ARG A 169 11.22 -4.17 -21.35
N ASP A 170 12.11 -4.04 -20.37
CA ASP A 170 13.33 -3.23 -20.51
C ASP A 170 14.24 -3.79 -21.60
N GLY A 171 14.41 -5.12 -21.64
CA GLY A 171 15.15 -5.79 -22.71
C GLY A 171 14.55 -5.54 -24.09
N GLU A 172 13.23 -5.68 -24.23
CA GLU A 172 12.51 -5.42 -25.48
C GLU A 172 12.62 -3.94 -25.91
N ALA A 173 12.48 -3.00 -24.97
CA ALA A 173 12.64 -1.57 -25.23
C ALA A 173 14.06 -1.23 -25.70
N VAL A 174 15.09 -1.81 -25.07
CA VAL A 174 16.49 -1.62 -25.48
C VAL A 174 16.75 -2.20 -26.87
N MET A 175 16.19 -3.37 -27.20
CA MET A 175 16.29 -3.93 -28.55
C MET A 175 15.64 -2.99 -29.59
N GLN A 176 14.42 -2.51 -29.33
CA GLN A 176 13.73 -1.57 -30.22
C GLN A 176 14.50 -0.26 -30.41
N LEU A 177 15.11 0.28 -29.34
CA LEU A 177 15.96 1.47 -29.43
C LEU A 177 17.20 1.20 -30.29
N ASN A 178 17.83 0.03 -30.16
CA ASN A 178 18.97 -0.35 -30.98
C ASN A 178 18.60 -0.53 -32.45
N ASP A 179 17.45 -1.14 -32.75
CA ASP A 179 16.95 -1.28 -34.12
C ASP A 179 16.68 0.08 -34.75
N ARG A 180 16.00 0.98 -34.01
CA ARG A 180 15.72 2.34 -34.48
C ARG A 180 17.00 3.16 -34.67
N ARG A 181 17.97 3.03 -33.76
CA ARG A 181 19.29 3.65 -33.91
C ARG A 181 19.99 3.16 -35.16
N SER A 182 19.98 1.86 -35.42
CA SER A 182 20.64 1.26 -36.59
C SER A 182 19.97 1.71 -37.90
N ALA A 183 18.64 1.79 -37.92
CA ALA A 183 17.89 2.32 -39.05
C ALA A 183 18.23 3.79 -39.34
N LEU A 184 18.24 4.64 -38.30
CA LEU A 184 18.63 6.05 -38.44
C LEU A 184 20.10 6.20 -38.89
N GLN A 185 21.00 5.35 -38.39
CA GLN A 185 22.39 5.34 -38.84
C GLN A 185 22.52 4.97 -40.32
N HIS A 186 21.71 4.02 -40.79
CA HIS A 186 21.67 3.66 -42.20
C HIS A 186 21.15 4.81 -43.06
N GLU A 187 20.04 5.45 -42.67
CA GLU A 187 19.48 6.61 -43.37
C GLU A 187 20.47 7.79 -43.43
N ILE A 188 21.19 8.06 -42.33
CA ILE A 188 22.26 9.07 -42.32
C ILE A 188 23.35 8.71 -43.33
N ALA A 189 23.76 7.44 -43.41
CA ALA A 189 24.77 7.00 -44.37
C ALA A 189 24.31 7.18 -45.82
N GLU A 190 23.06 6.78 -46.13
CA GLU A 190 22.47 6.96 -47.46
C GLU A 190 22.38 8.44 -47.87
N LEU A 191 21.92 9.30 -46.96
CA LEU A 191 21.84 10.75 -47.22
C LEU A 191 23.23 11.38 -47.39
N THR A 192 24.22 10.89 -46.65
CA THR A 192 25.61 11.35 -46.78
C THR A 192 26.17 10.98 -48.15
N GLU A 193 25.99 9.72 -48.56
CA GLU A 193 26.40 9.24 -49.87
C GLU A 193 25.70 10.00 -50.99
N PHE A 194 24.39 10.23 -50.88
CA PHE A 194 23.62 11.02 -51.83
C PHE A 194 24.16 12.45 -51.95
N ALA A 195 24.45 13.11 -50.82
CA ALA A 195 24.98 14.47 -50.82
C ALA A 195 26.41 14.56 -51.39
N GLU A 196 27.23 13.53 -51.21
CA GLU A 196 28.55 13.44 -51.85
C GLU A 196 28.45 13.27 -53.37
N HIS A 197 27.62 12.34 -53.83
CA HIS A 197 27.37 12.13 -55.26
C HIS A 197 26.78 13.38 -55.93
N TYR A 198 25.81 14.03 -55.28
CA TYR A 198 25.20 15.26 -55.80
C TYR A 198 26.23 16.40 -55.91
N ARG A 199 27.08 16.58 -54.89
CA ARG A 199 28.17 17.58 -54.93
C ARG A 199 29.19 17.28 -56.02
N ALA A 200 29.57 16.01 -56.19
CA ALA A 200 30.49 15.61 -57.24
C ALA A 200 29.91 15.86 -58.64
N GLY A 201 28.64 15.52 -58.86
CA GLY A 201 27.93 15.80 -60.11
C GLY A 201 27.82 17.29 -60.41
N LEU A 202 27.43 18.11 -59.41
CA LEU A 202 27.37 19.56 -59.57
C LEU A 202 28.75 20.17 -59.90
N ALA A 203 29.82 19.70 -59.26
CA ALA A 203 31.17 20.15 -59.55
C ALA A 203 31.66 19.75 -60.95
N ASP A 204 31.15 18.64 -61.50
CA ASP A 204 31.41 18.23 -62.87
C ASP A 204 30.66 19.10 -63.89
N ASP A 205 29.37 19.33 -63.67
CA ASP A 205 28.53 20.21 -64.51
C ASP A 205 29.10 21.64 -64.58
N VAL A 206 29.50 22.21 -63.45
CA VAL A 206 30.10 23.56 -63.40
C VAL A 206 31.40 23.62 -64.19
N ARG A 207 32.22 22.55 -64.15
CA ARG A 207 33.46 22.49 -64.95
C ARG A 207 33.17 22.41 -66.44
N HIS A 208 32.22 21.58 -66.86
CA HIS A 208 31.85 21.45 -68.28
C HIS A 208 31.18 22.71 -68.84
N HIS A 209 30.43 23.46 -68.04
CA HIS A 209 29.80 24.71 -68.47
C HIS A 209 30.71 25.95 -68.37
N GLY A 210 31.84 25.86 -67.66
CA GLY A 210 32.82 26.95 -67.52
C GLY A 210 33.87 27.03 -68.63
N GLU A 211 33.94 26.06 -69.55
CA GLU A 211 34.94 26.01 -70.65
C GLU A 211 34.46 26.64 -71.98
N PHE A 212 33.39 27.44 -71.99
CA PHE A 212 32.93 28.22 -73.15
C PHE A 212 33.07 29.74 -72.96
#